data_AF-A0A916E909-F1
#
_entry.id   AF-A0A916E909-F1
#
_cell.length_a   1.000
_cell.length_b   1.000
_cell.length_c   1.000
_cell.angle_alpha   90.00
_cell.angle_beta   90.00
_cell.angle_gamma   90.00
#
_symmetry.space_group_name_H-M   'P 1'
#
loop_
_entity.id
_entity.type
_entity.pdbx_description
1 polymer ?
#
loop_
_entity_poly.entity_id
_entity_poly.type
_entity_poly.pdbx_seq_one_letter_code
_entity_poly.pdbx_strand_id
1 'polypeptide(L)'
;MIFDKRSDMLITYYMEQFKSYRDRYSRVSRFVPNYTGSQICCRWKNYLDPRLCKSPLTDEEKDFIVSRAHVYKASDTILWKCIIHDLEKEFGRTHSENKVRNFWHPNKRYYINKYVKIVEQNKEGKEALKNNGIEKLTVLEPRIEHKFREAYRMRPY
;
A
#
# COMPACT_ATOMS: atom_id res chain seq x y z
N MET A 1 15.75 10.94 8.98
CA MET A 1 15.35 12.35 8.74
C MET A 1 14.09 12.62 9.52
N ILE A 2 14.12 13.56 10.46
CA ILE A 2 13.02 13.85 11.36
C ILE A 2 12.46 15.22 10.96
N PHE A 3 11.19 15.28 10.57
CA PHE A 3 10.48 16.53 10.39
C PHE A 3 10.01 17.01 11.77
N ASP A 4 10.33 18.25 12.12
CA ASP A 4 9.79 18.86 13.33
C ASP A 4 8.37 19.42 13.12
N LYS A 5 7.70 19.73 14.23
CA LYS A 5 6.32 20.24 14.23
C LYS A 5 6.18 21.57 13.47
N ARG A 6 7.19 22.44 13.52
CA ARG A 6 7.18 23.75 12.85
C ARG A 6 7.24 23.57 11.33
N SER A 7 8.10 22.66 10.87
CA SER A 7 8.28 22.30 9.48
C SER A 7 7.00 21.69 8.91
N ASP A 8 6.38 20.75 9.65
CA ASP A 8 5.08 20.17 9.25
C ASP A 8 3.99 21.24 9.14
N MET A 9 3.93 22.17 10.10
CA MET A 9 2.97 23.29 10.07
C MET A 9 3.16 24.17 8.82
N LEU A 10 4.41 24.53 8.49
CA LEU A 10 4.72 25.32 7.31
C LEU A 10 4.39 24.56 6.02
N ILE A 11 4.75 23.27 5.94
CA ILE A 11 4.42 22.42 4.80
C ILE A 11 2.91 22.38 4.60
N THR A 12 2.12 22.14 5.65
CA THR A 12 0.66 22.07 5.55
C THR A 12 0.06 23.40 5.11
N TYR A 13 0.52 24.51 5.69
CA TYR A 13 0.06 25.84 5.31
C TYR A 13 0.29 26.12 3.81
N TYR A 14 1.52 25.96 3.32
CA TYR A 14 1.83 26.27 1.92
C TYR A 14 1.28 25.24 0.93
N MET A 15 1.08 23.99 1.35
CA MET A 15 0.44 22.98 0.50
C MET A 15 -1.02 23.33 0.21
N GLU A 16 -1.73 23.94 1.16
CA GLU A 16 -3.09 24.45 0.92
C GLU A 16 -3.08 25.64 -0.05
N GLN A 17 -2.15 26.58 0.12
CA GLN A 17 -2.00 27.74 -0.76
C GLN A 17 -1.67 27.34 -2.20
N PHE A 18 -0.80 26.33 -2.38
CA PHE A 18 -0.33 25.90 -3.69
C PHE A 18 -1.04 24.65 -4.24
N LYS A 19 -2.22 24.28 -3.72
CA LYS A 19 -2.88 23.00 -4.06
C LYS A 19 -3.15 22.81 -5.56
N SER A 20 -3.40 23.89 -6.29
CA SER A 20 -3.68 23.91 -7.75
C SER A 20 -2.43 23.80 -8.62
N TYR A 21 -1.23 23.99 -8.06
CA TYR A 21 0.02 24.00 -8.81
C TYR A 21 0.59 22.59 -8.97
N ARG A 22 1.00 22.24 -10.20
CA ARG A 22 1.64 20.95 -10.50
C ARG A 22 3.00 20.81 -9.80
N ASP A 23 3.73 21.91 -9.67
CA ASP A 23 5.05 22.03 -9.04
C ASP A 23 4.98 22.43 -7.55
N ARG A 24 3.81 22.26 -6.90
CA ARG A 24 3.57 22.69 -5.51
C ARG A 24 4.67 22.30 -4.53
N TYR A 25 5.22 21.09 -4.62
CA TYR A 25 6.27 20.63 -3.71
C TYR A 25 7.56 21.44 -3.85
N SER A 26 7.95 21.78 -5.08
CA SER A 26 9.11 22.63 -5.38
C SER A 26 8.87 24.09 -5.00
N ARG A 27 7.62 24.54 -4.97
CA ARG A 27 7.26 25.88 -4.45
C ARG A 27 7.35 25.91 -2.93
N VAL A 28 6.78 24.91 -2.25
CA VAL A 28 6.83 24.78 -0.78
C VAL A 28 8.27 24.70 -0.28
N SER A 29 9.19 24.01 -0.99
CA SER A 29 10.59 23.91 -0.56
C SER A 29 11.30 25.26 -0.46
N ARG A 30 10.84 26.30 -1.18
CA ARG A 30 11.39 27.66 -1.05
C ARG A 30 11.08 28.32 0.29
N PHE A 31 10.02 27.87 0.96
CA PHE A 31 9.59 28.38 2.25
C PHE A 31 9.99 27.48 3.43
N VAL A 32 10.47 26.27 3.13
CA VAL A 32 10.98 25.31 4.12
C VAL A 32 12.36 24.84 3.67
N PRO A 33 13.38 25.72 3.70
CA PRO A 33 14.65 25.54 2.98
C PRO A 33 15.47 24.33 3.45
N ASN A 34 15.19 23.81 4.65
CA ASN A 34 15.81 22.60 5.18
C ASN A 34 15.37 21.31 4.46
N TYR A 35 14.33 21.37 3.60
CA TYR A 35 13.81 20.20 2.90
C TYR A 35 13.62 20.45 1.40
N THR A 36 14.03 19.46 0.62
CA THR A 36 13.81 19.39 -0.82
C THR A 36 12.33 19.11 -1.14
N GLY A 37 11.90 19.47 -2.36
CA GLY A 37 10.55 19.16 -2.84
C GLY A 37 10.22 17.66 -2.78
N SER A 38 11.19 16.78 -3.02
CA SER A 38 11.01 15.33 -2.90
C SER A 38 10.72 14.90 -1.46
N GLN A 39 11.47 15.43 -0.49
CA GLN A 39 11.24 15.15 0.94
C GLN A 39 9.87 15.65 1.39
N ILE A 40 9.48 16.86 0.96
CA ILE A 40 8.16 17.44 1.25
C ILE A 40 7.05 16.59 0.62
N CYS A 41 7.23 16.14 -0.63
CA CYS A 41 6.29 15.26 -1.32
C CYS A 41 6.09 13.94 -0.54
N CYS A 42 7.17 13.30 -0.12
CA CYS A 42 7.13 12.11 0.72
C CYS A 42 6.45 12.37 2.07
N ARG A 43 6.76 13.49 2.73
CA ARG A 43 6.16 13.85 4.02
C ARG A 43 4.66 14.09 3.90
N TRP A 44 4.24 14.84 2.87
CA TRP A 44 2.84 15.11 2.59
C TRP A 44 2.04 13.83 2.35
N LYS A 45 2.46 13.02 1.38
CA LYS A 45 1.75 11.79 0.96
C LYS A 45 1.66 10.73 2.06
N ASN A 46 2.57 10.76 3.04
CA ASN A 46 2.62 9.73 4.08
C ASN A 46 2.00 10.17 5.41
N TYR A 47 1.98 11.48 5.71
CA TYR A 47 1.66 11.97 7.06
C TYR A 47 0.78 13.23 7.11
N LEU A 48 0.93 14.17 6.18
CA LEU A 48 0.29 15.50 6.31
C LEU A 48 -0.96 15.69 5.45
N ASP A 49 -1.16 14.90 4.39
CA ASP A 49 -2.36 14.99 3.55
C ASP A 49 -3.62 14.75 4.41
N PRO A 50 -4.54 15.74 4.50
CA PRO A 50 -5.73 15.64 5.35
C PRO A 50 -6.65 14.47 5.02
N ARG A 51 -6.56 13.93 3.81
CA ARG A 51 -7.35 12.77 3.37
C ARG A 51 -6.89 11.47 4.01
N LEU A 52 -5.68 11.44 4.56
CA LEU A 52 -5.13 10.22 5.16
C LEU A 52 -5.81 9.88 6.49
N CYS A 53 -6.25 8.62 6.60
CA CYS A 53 -6.74 8.06 7.84
C CYS A 53 -5.59 7.95 8.86
N LYS A 54 -5.71 8.68 9.97
CA LYS A 54 -4.71 8.67 11.05
C LYS A 54 -4.89 7.46 11.97
N SER A 55 -6.10 6.93 12.09
CA SER A 55 -6.42 5.77 12.91
C SER A 55 -5.60 4.53 12.53
N PRO A 56 -5.30 3.61 13.47
CA PRO A 56 -4.69 2.32 13.16
C PRO A 56 -5.50 1.54 12.13
N LEU A 57 -4.84 0.61 11.43
CA LEU A 57 -5.53 -0.36 10.58
C LEU A 57 -6.41 -1.26 11.46
N THR A 58 -7.66 -1.47 11.06
CA THR A 58 -8.53 -2.47 11.69
C THR A 58 -8.09 -3.88 11.31
N ASP A 59 -8.61 -4.89 12.00
CA ASP A 59 -8.23 -6.28 11.71
C ASP A 59 -8.76 -6.73 10.35
N GLU A 60 -9.93 -6.23 9.92
CA GLU A 60 -10.48 -6.46 8.58
C GLU A 60 -9.59 -5.84 7.49
N GLU A 61 -9.11 -4.61 7.70
CA GLU A 61 -8.20 -3.95 6.76
C GLU A 61 -6.86 -4.70 6.66
N LYS A 62 -6.35 -5.23 7.78
CA LYS A 62 -5.11 -6.03 7.82
C LYS A 62 -5.25 -7.33 7.02
N ASP A 63 -6.33 -8.07 7.24
CA ASP A 63 -6.59 -9.31 6.51
C ASP A 63 -6.80 -9.05 5.02
N PHE A 64 -7.46 -7.94 4.67
CA PHE A 64 -7.59 -7.49 3.27
C PHE A 64 -6.24 -7.18 2.63
N ILE A 65 -5.35 -6.45 3.32
CA ILE A 65 -3.99 -6.15 2.83
C ILE A 65 -3.24 -7.45 2.54
N VAL A 66 -3.29 -8.41 3.46
CA VAL A 66 -2.61 -9.70 3.29
C VAL A 66 -3.14 -10.41 2.05
N SER A 67 -4.45 -10.52 1.91
CA SER A 67 -5.10 -11.14 0.74
C SER A 67 -4.66 -10.47 -0.57
N ARG A 68 -4.71 -9.13 -0.65
CA ARG A 68 -4.32 -8.39 -1.85
C ARG A 68 -2.82 -8.40 -2.12
N ALA A 69 -1.98 -8.48 -1.08
CA ALA A 69 -0.53 -8.58 -1.23
C ALA A 69 -0.10 -9.87 -1.93
N HIS A 70 -0.87 -10.95 -1.77
CA HIS A 70 -0.66 -12.20 -2.52
C HIS A 70 -1.10 -12.07 -3.98
N VAL A 71 -2.19 -11.36 -4.26
CA VAL A 71 -2.73 -11.18 -5.63
C VAL A 71 -1.88 -10.21 -6.46
N TYR A 72 -1.48 -9.08 -5.88
CA TYR A 72 -0.77 -7.99 -6.57
C TYR A 72 0.75 -8.10 -6.50
N LYS A 73 1.28 -9.32 -6.32
CA LYS A 73 2.70 -9.59 -6.36
C LYS A 73 3.12 -9.93 -7.80
N ALA A 74 3.81 -8.99 -8.45
CA ALA A 74 4.43 -9.22 -9.75
C ALA A 74 5.93 -9.54 -9.51
N SER A 75 6.31 -10.82 -9.64
CA SER A 75 7.65 -11.29 -9.24
C SER A 75 7.94 -10.92 -7.78
N ASP A 76 8.96 -10.13 -7.47
CA ASP A 76 9.29 -9.71 -6.10
C ASP A 76 8.71 -8.36 -5.67
N THR A 77 7.96 -7.69 -6.55
CA THR A 77 7.40 -6.36 -6.26
C THR A 77 5.90 -6.41 -6.04
N ILE A 78 5.45 -5.92 -4.88
CA ILE A 78 4.02 -5.76 -4.58
C ILE A 78 3.55 -4.40 -5.09
N LEU A 79 2.46 -4.38 -5.85
CA LEU A 79 1.86 -3.16 -6.38
C LEU A 79 1.02 -2.44 -5.30
N TRP A 80 1.67 -1.78 -4.34
CA TRP A 80 1.03 -1.13 -3.19
C TRP A 80 -0.08 -0.14 -3.56
N LYS A 81 0.08 0.58 -4.68
CA LYS A 81 -0.93 1.53 -5.16
C LYS A 81 -2.27 0.87 -5.45
N CYS A 82 -2.28 -0.36 -5.98
CA CYS A 82 -3.50 -1.11 -6.23
C CYS A 82 -4.16 -1.52 -4.91
N ILE A 83 -3.37 -2.00 -3.96
CA ILE A 83 -3.88 -2.40 -2.63
C ILE A 83 -4.52 -1.21 -1.91
N ILE A 84 -3.89 -0.03 -1.95
CA ILE A 84 -4.42 1.18 -1.31
C ILE A 84 -5.71 1.63 -1.98
N HIS A 85 -5.77 1.59 -3.31
CA HIS A 85 -6.98 1.93 -4.06
C HIS A 85 -8.15 1.00 -3.69
N ASP A 86 -7.89 -0.31 -3.64
CA ASP A 86 -8.90 -1.29 -3.26
C ASP A 86 -9.32 -1.15 -1.79
N LEU A 87 -8.39 -0.85 -0.88
CA LEU A 87 -8.69 -0.55 0.53
C LEU A 87 -9.61 0.67 0.65
N GLU A 88 -9.30 1.75 -0.07
CA GLU A 88 -10.10 2.96 -0.04
C GLU A 88 -11.51 2.72 -0.58
N LYS A 89 -11.62 1.92 -1.66
CA LYS A 89 -12.90 1.55 -2.25
C LYS A 89 -13.75 0.68 -1.31
N GLU A 90 -13.14 -0.26 -0.59
CA GLU A 90 -13.84 -1.21 0.27
C GLU A 90 -14.22 -0.59 1.63
N PHE A 91 -13.28 0.13 2.27
CA PHE A 91 -13.43 0.62 3.64
C PHE A 91 -13.74 2.12 3.73
N GLY A 92 -13.73 2.85 2.61
CA GLY A 92 -13.95 4.30 2.57
C GLY A 92 -12.86 5.12 3.26
N ARG A 93 -11.69 4.52 3.49
CA ARG A 93 -10.56 5.13 4.23
C ARG A 93 -9.29 5.13 3.39
N THR A 94 -8.72 6.30 3.19
CA THR A 94 -7.43 6.44 2.49
C THR A 94 -6.27 6.21 3.45
N HIS A 95 -5.54 5.11 3.30
CA HIS A 95 -4.31 4.86 4.06
C HIS A 95 -3.08 5.22 3.25
N SER A 96 -2.03 5.72 3.90
CA SER A 96 -0.77 6.02 3.20
C SER A 96 -0.04 4.73 2.82
N GLU A 97 0.72 4.79 1.74
CA GLU A 97 1.53 3.65 1.30
C GLU A 97 2.52 3.20 2.38
N ASN A 98 3.09 4.14 3.12
CA ASN A 98 3.97 3.82 4.23
C ASN A 98 3.25 3.07 5.36
N LYS A 99 1.99 3.41 5.66
CA LYS A 99 1.19 2.70 6.68
C LYS A 99 0.95 1.23 6.28
N VAL A 100 0.56 0.98 5.03
CA VAL A 100 0.35 -0.38 4.50
C VAL A 100 1.65 -1.18 4.49
N ARG A 101 2.75 -0.58 4.02
CA ARG A 101 4.07 -1.23 4.02
C ARG A 101 4.56 -1.55 5.43
N ASN A 102 4.39 -0.63 6.38
CA ASN A 102 4.78 -0.83 7.78
C ASN A 102 3.99 -1.95 8.45
N PHE A 103 2.74 -2.19 8.05
CA PHE A 103 1.99 -3.36 8.48
C PHE A 103 2.52 -4.64 7.84
N TRP A 104 2.72 -4.66 6.52
CA TRP A 104 3.11 -5.88 5.82
C TRP A 104 4.51 -6.38 6.18
N HIS A 105 5.54 -5.52 6.14
CA HIS A 105 6.92 -6.00 6.21
C HIS A 105 7.28 -6.78 7.49
N PRO A 106 6.88 -6.33 8.70
CA PRO A 106 7.12 -7.09 9.93
C PRO A 106 6.29 -8.37 9.98
N ASN A 107 5.07 -8.35 9.45
CA ASN A 107 4.11 -9.43 9.60
C ASN A 107 4.11 -10.47 8.47
N LYS A 108 4.78 -10.19 7.34
CA LYS A 108 4.75 -11.05 6.14
C LYS A 108 5.10 -12.51 6.44
N ARG A 109 6.12 -12.75 7.30
CA ARG A 109 6.53 -14.12 7.69
C ARG A 109 5.44 -14.84 8.45
N TYR A 110 4.80 -14.15 9.39
CA TYR A 110 3.69 -14.70 10.17
C TYR A 110 2.52 -15.08 9.27
N TYR A 111 2.09 -14.19 8.38
CA TYR A 111 0.96 -14.44 7.49
C TYR A 111 1.26 -15.52 6.45
N ILE A 112 2.48 -15.56 5.89
CA ILE A 112 2.92 -16.65 5.01
C ILE A 112 2.86 -17.99 5.76
N ASN A 113 3.41 -18.08 6.96
CA ASN A 113 3.41 -19.32 7.74
C ASN A 113 1.99 -19.75 8.14
N LYS A 114 1.12 -18.79 8.49
CA LYS A 114 -0.30 -19.05 8.78
C LYS A 114 -1.00 -19.65 7.56
N TYR A 115 -0.76 -19.09 6.38
CA TYR A 115 -1.31 -19.61 5.13
C TYR A 115 -0.80 -21.02 4.80
N VAL A 116 0.51 -21.26 4.90
CA VAL A 116 1.10 -22.59 4.65
C VAL A 116 0.48 -23.65 5.57
N LYS A 117 0.33 -23.36 6.87
CA LYS A 117 -0.31 -24.30 7.81
C LYS A 117 -1.76 -24.64 7.45
N ILE A 118 -2.53 -23.65 6.96
CA ILE A 118 -3.91 -23.87 6.51
C ILE A 118 -3.92 -24.78 5.27
N VAL A 119 -3.04 -24.52 4.30
CA VAL A 119 -2.94 -25.32 3.06
C VAL A 119 -2.46 -26.74 3.37
N GLU A 120 -1.51 -26.91 4.29
CA GLU A 120 -1.03 -28.20 4.77
C GLU A 120 -2.12 -29.01 5.48
N GLN A 121 -3.13 -28.40 6.08
CA GLN A 121 -4.21 -29.15 6.73
C GLN A 121 -5.24 -29.69 5.72
N ASN A 122 -5.26 -29.15 4.49
CA ASN A 122 -6.16 -29.57 3.41
C ASN A 122 -5.49 -30.62 2.51
N LYS A 123 -6.14 -31.76 2.24
CA LYS A 123 -5.58 -32.84 1.39
C LYS A 123 -5.16 -32.34 0.00
N GLU A 124 -5.99 -31.52 -0.65
CA GLU A 124 -5.71 -30.89 -1.95
C GLU A 124 -4.57 -29.85 -1.86
N GLY A 125 -4.47 -29.14 -0.73
CA GLY A 125 -3.42 -28.16 -0.48
C GLY A 125 -2.03 -28.78 -0.29
N LYS A 126 -1.96 -29.95 0.37
CA LYS A 126 -0.72 -30.74 0.50
C LYS A 126 -0.14 -31.15 -0.84
N GLU A 127 -0.98 -31.57 -1.80
CA GLU A 127 -0.53 -31.95 -3.14
C GLU A 127 -0.04 -30.73 -3.94
N ALA A 128 -0.73 -29.59 -3.84
CA ALA A 128 -0.31 -28.34 -4.48
C ALA A 128 1.04 -27.80 -3.95
N LEU A 129 1.29 -27.91 -2.64
CA LEU A 129 2.57 -27.56 -2.00
C LEU A 129 3.72 -28.45 -2.50
N LYS A 130 3.47 -29.76 -2.60
CA LYS A 130 4.47 -30.75 -3.02
C LYS A 130 4.90 -30.55 -4.48
N ASN A 131 3.99 -30.09 -5.34
CA ASN A 131 4.23 -29.89 -6.77
C ASN A 131 4.84 -28.53 -7.12
N ASN A 132 4.64 -27.48 -6.30
CA ASN A 132 5.02 -26.11 -6.67
C ASN A 132 6.02 -25.42 -5.72
N GLY A 133 6.24 -25.93 -4.50
CA GLY A 133 7.14 -25.32 -3.52
C GLY A 133 6.59 -24.03 -2.88
N ILE A 134 7.14 -23.66 -1.71
CA ILE A 134 6.67 -22.53 -0.88
C ILE A 134 6.78 -21.19 -1.62
N GLU A 135 7.80 -21.01 -2.48
CA GLU A 135 8.01 -19.77 -3.24
C GLU A 135 6.91 -19.52 -4.28
N LYS A 136 6.38 -20.57 -4.94
CA LYS A 136 5.29 -20.41 -5.92
C LYS A 136 3.90 -20.30 -5.29
N LEU A 137 3.68 -20.73 -4.03
CA LEU A 137 2.41 -20.45 -3.34
C LEU A 137 2.21 -18.97 -3.04
N THR A 138 3.28 -18.17 -3.01
CA THR A 138 3.15 -16.70 -2.95
C THR A 138 2.62 -16.08 -4.25
N VAL A 139 2.53 -16.89 -5.33
CA VAL A 139 2.14 -16.51 -6.69
C VAL A 139 0.85 -17.21 -7.14
N LEU A 140 0.39 -18.25 -6.43
CA LEU A 140 -0.79 -19.03 -6.81
C LEU A 140 -2.03 -18.60 -6.02
N GLU A 141 -2.96 -18.05 -6.79
CA GLU A 141 -4.24 -17.43 -6.44
C GLU A 141 -5.09 -18.24 -5.44
N PRO A 142 -5.74 -17.59 -4.46
CA PRO A 142 -7.02 -18.06 -3.99
C PRO A 142 -8.05 -17.82 -5.11
N ARG A 143 -8.73 -18.87 -5.57
CA ARG A 143 -9.94 -18.77 -6.40
C ARG A 143 -11.00 -17.98 -5.63
N ILE A 144 -10.97 -16.67 -5.78
CA ILE A 144 -12.11 -15.78 -5.53
C ILE A 144 -12.42 -15.16 -6.89
N GLU A 145 -13.44 -15.70 -7.53
CA GLU A 145 -13.91 -15.28 -8.83
C GLU A 145 -14.24 -13.78 -8.81
N HIS A 146 -13.43 -12.96 -9.48
CA HIS A 146 -13.72 -11.53 -9.59
C HIS A 146 -13.34 -10.95 -10.96
N LYS A 147 -14.39 -10.45 -11.63
CA LYS A 147 -14.50 -9.94 -13.00
C LYS A 147 -13.69 -8.66 -13.29
N PHE A 148 -12.37 -8.66 -13.11
CA PHE A 148 -11.57 -7.42 -13.23
C PHE A 148 -10.48 -7.41 -14.31
N ARG A 149 -10.26 -8.51 -15.06
CA ARG A 149 -9.28 -8.51 -16.16
C ARG A 149 -9.71 -7.70 -17.39
N GLU A 150 -10.97 -7.26 -17.48
CA GLU A 150 -11.47 -6.55 -18.67
C GLU A 150 -11.32 -5.02 -18.63
N ALA A 151 -11.26 -4.41 -17.43
CA ALA A 151 -11.29 -2.95 -17.29
C ALA A 151 -9.95 -2.24 -17.58
N TYR A 152 -8.83 -2.99 -17.66
CA TYR A 152 -7.49 -2.43 -17.85
C TYR A 152 -6.72 -3.04 -19.03
N ARG A 153 -7.41 -3.56 -20.05
CA ARG A 153 -6.81 -3.57 -21.40
C ARG A 153 -6.75 -2.12 -21.86
N MET A 154 -5.54 -1.56 -21.86
CA MET A 154 -5.25 -0.28 -22.50
C MET A 154 -5.93 -0.27 -23.88
N ARG A 155 -6.81 0.69 -24.13
CA ARG A 155 -7.23 0.98 -25.50
C ARG A 155 -5.98 1.48 -26.23
N PRO A 156 -5.59 0.90 -27.37
CA PRO A 156 -4.56 1.51 -28.20
C PRO A 156 -5.04 2.91 -28.59
N TYR A 157 -4.09 3.86 -28.60
CA TYR A 157 -4.32 5.21 -29.11
C TYR A 157 -4.80 5.20 -30.56
#